data_AF-A0A6G6KD53-F1
#
_entry.id   AF-A0A6G6KD53-F1
#
_cell.length_a   1.000
_cell.length_b   1.000
_cell.length_c   1.000
_cell.angle_alpha   90.00
_cell.angle_beta   90.00
_cell.angle_gamma   90.00
#
_symmetry.space_group_name_H-M   'P 1'
#
loop_
_entity.id
_entity.type
_entity.pdbx_description
1 polymer ?
#
loop_
_entity_poly.entity_id
_entity_poly.type
_entity_poly.pdbx_seq_one_letter_code
_entity_poly.pdbx_strand_id
1 'polypeptide(L)'
;MKTPDDQLLGRWLDGELTPEETARFEAMMAADPALREEAQSMKKMGEAIRAHVTMEREVPHADFFNSQIMEHITAEQQAEQRAKTGSKATASAGWLDWLRTPWVYAGAAAVLVAGFFLLQNRPLSTDGHTQILSLYAPSATVKATASYNADADATVLMLDGLEAIPADRNVAGFNVHHSENDAQMATTTLFDDHGGVLLVMSKDAASRPLVMGAGL
;
A
#
# COMPACT_ATOMS: atom_id res chain seq x y z
N MET A 1 37.95 0.04 17.83
CA MET A 1 36.88 0.84 18.49
C MET A 1 35.66 0.75 17.59
N LYS A 2 34.50 0.41 18.14
CA LYS A 2 33.26 0.32 17.35
C LYS A 2 32.80 1.75 17.12
N THR A 3 32.75 2.20 15.87
CA THR A 3 32.02 3.43 15.53
C THR A 3 30.59 3.29 16.06
N PRO A 4 29.98 4.36 16.59
CA PRO A 4 28.56 4.33 16.89
C PRO A 4 27.81 3.90 15.63
N ASP A 5 26.73 3.16 15.82
CA ASP A 5 25.82 2.83 14.73
C ASP A 5 25.30 4.16 14.15
N ASP A 6 25.34 4.36 12.84
CA ASP A 6 24.83 5.57 12.17
C ASP A 6 23.36 5.83 12.56
N GLN A 7 22.63 4.76 12.89
CA GLN A 7 21.27 4.83 13.43
C GLN A 7 21.19 5.54 14.79
N LEU A 8 22.20 5.40 15.65
CA LEU A 8 22.23 6.03 16.98
C LEU A 8 22.43 7.54 16.86
N LEU A 9 23.28 7.98 15.92
CA LEU A 9 23.49 9.40 15.61
C LEU A 9 22.22 10.02 15.02
N GLY A 10 21.57 9.33 14.07
CA GLY A 10 20.28 9.75 13.51
C GLY A 10 19.20 9.94 14.59
N ARG A 11 18.97 8.92 15.41
CA ARG A 11 18.00 8.98 16.52
C ARG A 11 18.33 10.08 17.54
N TRP A 12 19.61 10.39 17.77
CA TRP A 12 20.02 11.50 18.63
C TRP A 12 19.68 12.86 17.99
N LEU A 13 19.93 13.03 16.69
CA LEU A 13 19.60 14.26 15.95
C LEU A 13 18.07 14.51 15.93
N ASP A 14 17.29 13.44 15.84
CA ASP A 14 15.82 13.50 15.83
C ASP A 14 15.20 13.62 17.23
N GLY A 15 15.99 13.44 18.30
CA GLY A 15 15.51 13.51 19.68
C GLY A 15 14.73 12.26 20.13
N GLU A 16 14.91 11.13 19.44
CA GLU A 16 14.22 9.86 19.68
C GLU A 16 14.97 8.94 20.66
N LEU A 17 16.06 9.42 21.27
CA LEU A 17 16.76 8.68 22.31
C LEU A 17 16.04 8.82 23.65
N THR A 18 15.95 7.71 24.37
CA THR A 18 15.56 7.73 25.78
C THR A 18 16.58 8.51 26.62
N PRO A 19 16.22 8.98 27.84
CA PRO A 19 17.17 9.69 28.71
C PRO A 19 18.43 8.87 29.02
N GLU A 20 18.30 7.55 29.16
CA GLU A 20 19.42 6.65 29.40
C GLU A 20 20.34 6.52 28.17
N GLU A 21 19.75 6.38 26.97
CA GLU A 21 20.50 6.33 25.72
C GLU A 21 21.21 7.66 25.44
N THR A 22 20.56 8.79 25.75
CA THR A 22 21.14 10.13 25.60
C THR A 22 22.39 10.29 26.46
N ALA A 23 22.31 9.93 27.76
CA ALA A 23 23.46 10.01 28.67
C ALA A 23 24.63 9.12 28.20
N ARG A 24 24.33 7.93 27.65
CA ARG A 24 25.35 7.04 27.06
C ARG A 24 25.99 7.65 25.81
N PHE A 25 25.18 8.22 24.93
CA PHE A 25 25.67 8.85 23.71
C PHE A 25 26.52 10.09 24.00
N GLU A 26 26.13 10.91 24.98
CA GLU A 26 26.93 12.04 25.45
C GLU A 26 28.26 11.60 26.06
N ALA A 27 28.28 10.49 26.82
CA ALA A 27 29.54 9.91 27.31
C ALA A 27 30.43 9.42 26.16
N MET A 28 29.86 8.87 25.08
CA MET A 28 30.59 8.50 23.88
C MET A 28 31.16 9.72 23.16
N MET A 29 30.38 10.79 23.01
CA MET A 29 30.87 12.07 22.47
C MET A 29 31.94 12.72 23.35
N ALA A 30 31.91 12.52 24.67
CA ALA A 30 32.97 12.99 25.55
C ALA A 30 34.27 12.21 25.33
N ALA A 31 34.17 10.90 25.10
CA ALA A 31 35.31 10.02 24.87
C ALA A 31 35.90 10.12 23.45
N ASP A 32 35.08 10.44 22.44
CA ASP A 32 35.48 10.51 21.03
C ASP A 32 35.29 11.92 20.45
N PRO A 33 36.38 12.69 20.27
CA PRO A 33 36.31 14.00 19.65
C PRO A 33 35.82 14.01 18.21
N ALA A 34 36.10 12.97 17.41
CA ALA A 34 35.70 12.92 16.01
C ALA A 34 34.18 12.77 15.89
N LEU A 35 33.59 11.90 16.72
CA LEU A 35 32.14 11.75 16.82
C LEU A 35 31.44 13.06 17.25
N ARG A 36 32.05 13.80 18.18
CA ARG A 36 31.52 15.08 18.64
C ARG A 36 31.50 16.11 17.51
N GLU A 37 32.57 16.20 16.72
CA GLU A 37 32.65 17.11 15.58
C GLU A 37 31.62 16.76 14.50
N GLU A 38 31.45 15.47 14.20
CA GLU A 38 30.43 14.98 13.28
C GLU A 38 29.02 15.32 13.75
N ALA A 39 28.67 14.99 14.99
CA ALA A 39 27.36 15.28 15.57
C ALA A 39 27.05 16.79 15.59
N GLN A 40 28.04 17.62 15.92
CA GLN A 40 27.88 19.08 15.89
C GLN A 40 27.73 19.62 14.47
N SER A 41 28.45 19.06 13.49
CA SER A 41 28.35 19.44 12.08
C SER A 41 26.96 19.14 11.52
N MET A 42 26.46 17.92 11.74
CA MET A 42 25.11 17.52 11.30
C MET A 42 24.03 18.37 11.97
N LYS A 43 24.17 18.66 13.27
CA LYS A 43 23.24 19.54 13.98
C LYS A 43 23.19 20.95 13.40
N LYS A 44 24.35 21.56 13.13
CA LYS A 44 24.43 22.89 12.49
C LYS A 44 23.82 22.89 11.10
N MET A 45 24.02 21.82 10.33
CA MET A 45 23.41 21.68 9.00
C MET A 45 21.88 21.64 9.10
N GLY A 46 21.32 20.83 10.02
CA GLY A 46 19.88 20.77 10.25
C GLY A 46 19.29 22.12 10.71
N GLU A 47 19.98 22.83 11.60
CA GLU A 47 19.59 24.18 12.02
C GLU A 47 19.62 25.18 10.86
N ALA A 48 20.64 25.12 10.00
CA ALA A 48 20.74 25.97 8.82
C ALA A 48 19.62 25.70 7.82
N ILE A 49 19.28 24.44 7.56
CA ILE A 49 18.16 24.07 6.69
C ILE A 49 16.86 24.62 7.27
N ARG A 50 16.59 24.37 8.57
CA ARG A 50 15.36 24.84 9.23
C ARG A 50 15.23 26.37 9.23
N ALA A 51 16.36 27.09 9.33
CA ALA A 51 16.37 28.55 9.29
C ALA A 51 16.07 29.14 7.90
N HIS A 52 16.37 28.40 6.82
CA HIS A 52 16.23 28.90 5.44
C HIS A 52 15.08 28.26 4.65
N VAL A 53 14.49 27.16 5.14
CA VAL A 53 13.31 26.56 4.52
C VAL A 53 12.07 27.33 5.00
N THR A 54 11.57 28.22 4.14
CA THR A 54 10.25 28.82 4.31
C THR A 54 9.17 27.87 3.78
N MET A 55 8.37 27.30 4.67
CA MET A 55 7.15 26.58 4.28
C MET A 55 6.08 27.59 3.89
N GLU A 56 6.18 28.14 2.68
CA GLU A 56 5.32 29.22 2.18
C GLU A 56 4.02 28.71 1.54
N ARG A 57 3.88 27.38 1.39
CA ARG A 57 2.72 26.74 0.76
C ARG A 57 2.09 25.73 1.71
N GLU A 58 0.78 25.84 1.94
CA GLU A 58 0.00 24.81 2.61
C GLU A 58 0.20 23.48 1.88
N VAL A 59 0.41 22.40 2.65
CA VAL A 59 0.54 21.04 2.10
C VAL A 59 -0.75 20.74 1.33
N PRO A 60 -0.69 20.51 0.00
CA PRO A 60 -1.88 20.16 -0.76
C PRO A 60 -2.52 18.90 -0.17
N HIS A 61 -3.83 18.95 0.09
CA HIS A 61 -4.56 17.83 0.67
C HIS A 61 -4.03 17.38 2.04
N ALA A 62 -3.76 18.32 2.95
CA ALA A 62 -3.30 18.04 4.31
C ALA A 62 -4.15 16.98 5.04
N ASP A 63 -5.47 16.97 4.83
CA ASP A 63 -6.37 15.97 5.43
C ASP A 63 -6.07 14.54 4.97
N PHE A 64 -5.75 14.36 3.68
CA PHE A 64 -5.37 13.05 3.12
C PHE A 64 -3.98 12.62 3.60
N PHE A 65 -3.03 13.56 3.65
CA PHE A 65 -1.71 13.27 4.19
C PHE A 65 -1.79 12.83 5.66
N ASN A 66 -2.63 13.50 6.44
CA ASN A 66 -2.88 13.16 7.84
C ASN A 66 -3.58 11.80 7.99
N SER A 67 -4.55 11.47 7.12
CA SER A 67 -5.22 10.16 7.18
C SER A 67 -4.25 9.01 6.92
N GLN A 68 -3.36 9.16 5.94
CA GLN A 68 -2.31 8.17 5.65
C GLN A 68 -1.32 7.99 6.81
N ILE A 69 -0.91 9.08 7.47
CA ILE A 69 -0.06 8.99 8.67
C ILE A 69 -0.79 8.25 9.79
N MET A 70 -2.09 8.52 9.99
CA MET A 70 -2.89 7.84 11.02
C MET A 70 -3.10 6.36 10.74
N GLU A 71 -3.33 5.98 9.49
CA GLU A 71 -3.40 4.56 9.10
C GLU A 71 -2.08 3.85 9.39
N HIS A 72 -0.95 4.47 9.02
CA HIS A 72 0.37 3.88 9.24
C HIS A 72 0.70 3.71 10.72
N ILE A 73 0.49 4.75 11.54
CA ILE A 73 0.70 4.70 12.99
C ILE A 73 -0.19 3.64 13.63
N THR A 74 -1.45 3.55 13.20
CA THR A 74 -2.39 2.53 13.72
C THR A 74 -1.91 1.12 13.36
N ALA A 75 -1.44 0.91 12.13
CA ALA A 75 -0.91 -0.37 11.69
C ALA A 75 0.35 -0.79 12.48
N GLU A 76 1.28 0.13 12.70
CA GLU A 76 2.49 -0.11 13.50
C GLU A 76 2.15 -0.43 14.95
N GLN A 77 1.25 0.33 15.57
CA GLN A 77 0.80 0.07 16.95
C GLN A 77 0.14 -1.31 17.08
N GLN A 78 -0.68 -1.71 16.10
CA GLN A 78 -1.28 -3.06 16.10
C GLN A 78 -0.22 -4.14 15.91
N ALA A 79 0.77 -3.93 15.05
CA ALA A 79 1.88 -4.86 14.86
C ALA A 79 2.70 -5.03 16.15
N GLU A 80 3.01 -3.93 16.83
CA GLU A 80 3.68 -3.96 18.13
C GLU A 80 2.84 -4.67 19.20
N GLN A 81 1.53 -4.43 19.25
CA GLN A 81 0.64 -5.11 20.20
C GLN A 81 0.61 -6.62 19.95
N ARG A 82 0.54 -7.07 18.69
CA ARG A 82 0.64 -8.49 18.32
C ARG A 82 1.99 -9.08 18.72
N ALA A 83 3.09 -8.36 18.51
CA ALA A 83 4.42 -8.80 18.93
C ALA A 83 4.52 -8.94 20.47
N LYS A 84 3.91 -8.02 21.23
CA LYS A 84 3.86 -8.05 22.70
C LYS A 84 2.95 -9.16 23.25
N THR A 85 1.89 -9.56 22.53
CA THR A 85 0.98 -10.65 22.94
C THR A 85 1.37 -12.03 22.43
N GLY A 86 2.16 -12.12 21.35
CA GLY A 86 2.57 -13.40 20.73
C GLY A 86 3.62 -14.22 21.51
N SER A 87 4.12 -13.74 22.65
CA SER A 87 5.22 -14.38 23.40
C SER A 87 4.78 -15.36 24.51
N LYS A 88 3.50 -15.72 24.63
CA LYS A 88 3.01 -16.63 25.70
C LYS A 88 2.24 -17.86 25.20
N ALA A 89 2.77 -18.58 24.22
CA ALA A 89 2.23 -19.88 23.81
C ALA A 89 3.28 -21.00 23.92
N THR A 90 3.80 -21.21 25.13
CA THR A 90 4.51 -22.43 25.52
C THR A 90 3.80 -23.07 26.70
N ALA A 91 2.79 -23.90 26.41
CA ALA A 91 2.41 -25.09 27.20
C ALA A 91 1.10 -25.67 26.68
N SER A 92 1.16 -26.57 25.70
CA SER A 92 0.05 -27.47 25.44
C SER A 92 0.57 -28.80 24.89
N ALA A 93 1.40 -29.48 25.70
CA ALA A 93 1.93 -30.81 25.38
C ALA A 93 0.90 -31.95 25.64
N GLY A 94 -0.38 -31.64 25.90
CA GLY A 94 -1.40 -32.65 26.28
C GLY A 94 -2.62 -32.77 25.36
N TRP A 95 -2.86 -31.85 24.42
CA TRP A 95 -4.07 -31.86 23.57
C TRP A 95 -3.85 -32.38 22.15
N LEU A 96 -2.60 -32.62 21.74
CA LEU A 96 -2.24 -33.05 20.38
C LEU A 96 -1.93 -34.56 20.29
N ASP A 97 -2.02 -35.30 21.38
CA ASP A 97 -1.70 -36.73 21.38
C ASP A 97 -2.76 -37.58 20.65
N TRP A 98 -3.99 -37.07 20.49
CA TRP A 98 -5.02 -37.69 19.65
C TRP A 98 -4.76 -37.57 18.14
N LEU A 99 -3.84 -36.68 17.69
CA LEU A 99 -3.45 -36.58 16.28
C LEU A 99 -2.52 -37.71 15.83
N ARG A 100 -2.04 -38.55 16.75
CA ARG A 100 -1.17 -39.68 16.45
C ARG A 100 -1.91 -40.97 16.08
N THR A 101 -3.24 -40.94 16.02
CA THR A 101 -4.03 -42.12 15.63
C THR A 101 -4.01 -42.29 14.10
N PRO A 102 -3.77 -43.51 13.55
CA PRO A 102 -3.58 -43.72 12.11
C PRO A 102 -4.75 -43.29 11.21
N TRP A 103 -5.94 -43.08 11.78
CA TRP A 103 -7.15 -42.71 11.04
C TRP A 103 -7.24 -41.21 10.73
N VAL A 104 -6.38 -40.39 11.36
CA VAL A 104 -6.28 -38.94 11.14
C VAL A 104 -5.75 -38.62 9.75
N TYR A 105 -4.88 -39.46 9.17
CA TYR A 105 -4.34 -39.23 7.83
C TYR A 105 -5.43 -39.29 6.74
N ALA A 106 -6.44 -40.15 6.89
CA ALA A 106 -7.57 -40.23 5.97
C ALA A 106 -8.53 -39.04 6.13
N GLY A 107 -8.80 -38.61 7.38
CA GLY A 107 -9.62 -37.43 7.66
C GLY A 107 -8.95 -36.13 7.22
N ALA A 108 -7.63 -36.00 7.40
CA ALA A 108 -6.86 -34.83 7.00
C ALA A 108 -6.88 -34.62 5.48
N ALA A 109 -6.77 -35.70 4.69
CA ALA A 109 -6.87 -35.60 3.23
C ALA A 109 -8.26 -35.10 2.79
N ALA A 110 -9.33 -35.62 3.39
CA ALA A 110 -10.70 -35.19 3.09
C ALA A 110 -10.95 -33.72 3.51
N VAL A 111 -10.44 -33.29 4.66
CA VAL A 111 -10.55 -31.90 5.12
C VAL A 111 -9.69 -30.95 4.28
N LEU A 112 -8.52 -31.37 3.82
CA LEU A 112 -7.70 -30.56 2.90
C LEU A 112 -8.37 -30.42 1.52
N VAL A 113 -8.95 -31.49 0.98
CA VAL A 113 -9.69 -31.44 -0.30
C VAL A 113 -10.97 -30.62 -0.15
N ALA A 114 -11.75 -30.84 0.91
CA ALA A 114 -12.96 -30.06 1.18
C ALA A 114 -12.63 -28.59 1.48
N GLY A 115 -11.55 -28.32 2.21
CA GLY A 115 -11.03 -26.98 2.48
C GLY A 115 -10.53 -26.28 1.21
N PHE A 116 -9.84 -27.01 0.32
CA PHE A 116 -9.40 -26.49 -0.97
C PHE A 116 -10.59 -26.14 -1.87
N PHE A 117 -11.61 -27.00 -1.94
CA PHE A 117 -12.85 -26.71 -2.67
C PHE A 117 -13.65 -25.56 -2.02
N LEU A 118 -13.71 -25.47 -0.69
CA LEU A 118 -14.36 -24.36 0.01
C LEU A 118 -13.60 -23.03 -0.13
N LEU A 119 -12.27 -23.04 -0.25
CA LEU A 119 -11.48 -21.85 -0.56
C LEU A 119 -11.61 -21.45 -2.04
N GLN A 120 -11.68 -22.40 -2.97
CA GLN A 120 -11.92 -22.11 -4.39
C GLN A 120 -13.34 -21.59 -4.66
N ASN A 121 -14.34 -22.07 -3.92
CA ASN A 121 -15.74 -21.64 -4.02
C ASN A 121 -16.11 -20.54 -3.03
N ARG A 122 -15.16 -19.81 -2.44
CA ARG A 122 -15.54 -18.53 -1.84
C ARG A 122 -16.00 -17.63 -3.00
N PRO A 123 -17.27 -17.24 -3.09
CA PRO A 123 -17.57 -16.04 -3.86
C PRO A 123 -16.65 -14.96 -3.27
N LEU A 124 -15.84 -14.33 -4.10
CA LEU A 124 -15.21 -13.07 -3.68
C LEU A 124 -16.35 -12.26 -3.11
N SER A 125 -16.27 -11.94 -1.81
CA SER A 125 -17.30 -11.14 -1.17
C SER A 125 -17.42 -9.85 -1.98
N THR A 126 -18.48 -9.76 -2.77
CA THR A 126 -18.94 -8.53 -3.38
C THR A 126 -19.60 -7.70 -2.28
N ASP A 127 -18.85 -7.37 -1.23
CA ASP A 127 -19.04 -6.04 -0.66
C ASP A 127 -18.77 -5.12 -1.87
N GLY A 128 -19.71 -4.24 -2.22
CA GLY A 128 -19.80 -3.52 -3.51
C GLY A 128 -18.59 -2.66 -3.92
N HIS A 129 -17.43 -2.89 -3.33
CA HIS A 129 -16.14 -2.36 -3.65
C HIS A 129 -15.71 -2.79 -5.07
N THR A 130 -15.55 -1.79 -5.93
CA THR A 130 -15.01 -1.94 -7.28
C THR A 130 -13.62 -2.59 -7.25
N GLN A 131 -13.48 -3.74 -7.92
CA GLN A 131 -12.18 -4.39 -8.09
C GLN A 131 -11.46 -3.80 -9.31
N ILE A 132 -10.32 -3.15 -9.10
CA ILE A 132 -9.49 -2.62 -10.19
C ILE A 132 -8.65 -3.76 -10.78
N LEU A 133 -8.99 -4.18 -11.99
CA LEU A 133 -8.31 -5.29 -12.68
C LEU A 133 -7.00 -4.87 -13.37
N SER A 134 -6.94 -3.63 -13.86
CA SER A 134 -5.79 -3.10 -14.59
C SER A 134 -5.85 -1.59 -14.65
N LEU A 135 -4.71 -0.93 -14.49
CA LEU A 135 -4.56 0.52 -14.66
C LEU A 135 -3.40 0.80 -15.61
N TYR A 136 -3.62 1.63 -16.62
CA TYR A 136 -2.65 1.93 -17.66
C TYR A 136 -2.52 3.44 -17.86
N ALA A 137 -1.29 3.94 -17.78
CA ALA A 137 -0.92 5.32 -18.11
C ALA A 137 0.08 5.28 -19.29
N PRO A 138 -0.24 5.87 -20.45
CA PRO A 138 0.60 5.77 -21.65
C PRO A 138 1.89 6.61 -21.58
N SER A 139 1.96 7.59 -20.67
CA SER A 139 3.14 8.43 -20.46
C SER A 139 3.82 8.09 -19.15
N ALA A 140 5.14 7.95 -19.16
CA ALA A 140 5.95 7.71 -17.96
C ALA A 140 5.93 8.89 -16.98
N THR A 141 5.55 10.09 -17.44
CA THR A 141 5.40 11.28 -16.59
C THR A 141 4.09 11.26 -15.81
N VAL A 142 3.11 10.44 -16.23
CA VAL A 142 1.80 10.33 -15.59
C VAL A 142 1.79 9.16 -14.63
N LYS A 143 1.47 9.41 -13.37
CA LYS A 143 1.23 8.34 -12.39
C LYS A 143 -0.28 8.23 -12.18
N ALA A 144 -0.81 7.04 -12.43
CA ALA A 144 -2.20 6.73 -12.15
C ALA A 144 -2.26 5.82 -10.93
N THR A 145 -3.07 6.19 -9.94
CA THR A 145 -3.41 5.34 -8.80
C THR A 145 -4.92 5.26 -8.65
N ALA A 146 -5.39 4.16 -8.08
CA ALA A 146 -6.80 3.90 -7.89
C ALA A 146 -7.02 3.35 -6.49
N SER A 147 -7.96 3.95 -5.77
CA SER A 147 -8.26 3.60 -4.37
C SER A 147 -9.75 3.76 -4.10
N TYR A 148 -10.29 2.97 -3.19
CA TYR A 148 -11.66 3.16 -2.71
C TYR A 148 -11.68 4.17 -1.56
N ASN A 149 -12.57 5.16 -1.64
CA ASN A 149 -12.84 6.12 -0.57
C ASN A 149 -14.19 5.78 0.07
N ALA A 150 -14.16 5.38 1.34
CA ALA A 150 -15.35 4.96 2.08
C ALA A 150 -16.30 6.12 2.41
N ASP A 151 -15.80 7.33 2.65
CA ASP A 151 -16.62 8.50 2.97
C ASP A 151 -17.43 8.99 1.76
N ALA A 152 -16.84 8.87 0.58
CA ALA A 152 -17.49 9.20 -0.69
C ALA A 152 -18.25 8.03 -1.33
N ASP A 153 -18.15 6.83 -0.74
CA ASP A 153 -18.61 5.55 -1.29
C ASP A 153 -18.26 5.40 -2.79
N ALA A 154 -17.00 5.70 -3.15
CA ALA A 154 -16.58 5.80 -4.53
C ALA A 154 -15.16 5.31 -4.76
N THR A 155 -14.89 4.80 -5.97
CA THR A 155 -13.52 4.59 -6.44
C THR A 155 -12.95 5.88 -6.97
N VAL A 156 -11.86 6.32 -6.37
CA VAL A 156 -11.11 7.51 -6.74
C VAL A 156 -9.95 7.10 -7.64
N LEU A 157 -9.85 7.72 -8.81
CA LEU A 157 -8.74 7.60 -9.73
C LEU A 157 -7.90 8.88 -9.66
N MET A 158 -6.70 8.79 -9.10
CA MET A 158 -5.78 9.93 -9.01
C MET A 158 -4.78 9.87 -10.15
N LEU A 159 -4.65 10.99 -10.87
CA LEU A 159 -3.73 11.14 -11.99
C LEU A 159 -2.76 12.29 -11.71
N ASP A 160 -1.52 11.95 -11.37
CA ASP A 160 -0.44 12.92 -11.18
C ASP A 160 0.31 13.15 -12.49
N GLY A 161 0.76 14.37 -12.74
CA GLY A 161 1.56 14.72 -13.92
C GLY A 161 0.74 15.01 -15.18
N LEU A 162 -0.59 15.13 -15.06
CA LEU A 162 -1.45 15.72 -16.09
C LEU A 162 -1.69 17.20 -15.80
N GLU A 163 -1.93 17.96 -16.87
CA GLU A 163 -2.45 19.32 -16.75
C GLU A 163 -3.86 19.28 -16.14
N ALA A 164 -4.17 20.27 -15.30
CA ALA A 164 -5.47 20.35 -14.66
C ALA A 164 -6.58 20.41 -15.72
N ILE A 165 -7.61 19.58 -15.55
CA ILE A 165 -8.77 19.59 -16.42
C ILE A 165 -9.52 20.92 -16.16
N PRO A 166 -9.78 21.75 -17.18
CA PRO A 166 -10.54 22.99 -17.02
C PRO A 166 -11.93 22.72 -16.44
N ALA A 167 -12.40 23.58 -15.52
CA ALA A 167 -13.68 23.40 -14.85
C ALA A 167 -14.89 23.45 -15.79
N ASP A 168 -14.74 24.08 -16.96
CA ASP A 168 -15.73 24.18 -18.02
C ASP A 168 -15.69 23.00 -19.01
N ARG A 169 -14.71 22.10 -18.88
CA ARG A 169 -14.59 20.94 -19.76
C ARG A 169 -15.56 19.84 -19.33
N ASN A 170 -16.50 19.53 -20.22
CA ASN A 170 -17.41 18.41 -20.01
C ASN A 170 -16.64 17.08 -20.15
N VAL A 171 -16.69 16.25 -19.11
CA VAL A 171 -16.13 14.90 -19.09
C VAL A 171 -17.28 13.92 -19.24
N ALA A 172 -17.39 13.29 -20.40
CA ALA A 172 -18.37 12.24 -20.66
C ALA A 172 -17.73 10.85 -20.48
N GLY A 173 -18.40 9.97 -19.75
CA GLY A 173 -18.08 8.55 -19.65
C GLY A 173 -19.03 7.71 -20.49
N PHE A 174 -18.66 6.47 -20.76
CA PHE A 174 -19.57 5.48 -21.33
C PHE A 174 -20.29 4.74 -20.20
N ASN A 175 -21.62 4.65 -20.28
CA ASN A 175 -22.39 3.78 -19.39
C ASN A 175 -22.31 2.35 -19.92
N VAL A 176 -21.36 1.59 -19.38
CA VAL A 176 -21.17 0.18 -19.75
C VAL A 176 -22.14 -0.67 -18.93
N HIS A 177 -23.05 -1.38 -19.60
CA HIS A 177 -23.97 -2.31 -18.93
C HIS A 177 -23.25 -3.62 -18.59
N HIS A 178 -22.50 -4.16 -19.55
CA HIS A 178 -21.67 -5.34 -19.35
C HIS A 178 -20.49 -5.38 -20.32
N SER A 179 -19.56 -6.29 -20.05
CA SER A 179 -18.40 -6.56 -20.90
C SER A 179 -18.28 -8.05 -21.20
N GLU A 180 -17.96 -8.40 -22.43
CA GLU A 180 -17.60 -9.76 -22.81
C GLU A 180 -16.09 -9.83 -23.12
N ASN A 181 -15.45 -10.91 -22.70
CA ASN A 181 -14.04 -11.19 -22.97
C ASN A 181 -13.94 -12.38 -23.93
N ASP A 182 -13.40 -12.14 -25.13
CA ASP A 182 -13.03 -13.19 -26.05
C ASP A 182 -11.54 -13.53 -25.85
N ALA A 183 -11.30 -14.64 -25.15
CA ALA A 183 -9.96 -15.13 -24.86
C ALA A 183 -9.20 -15.62 -26.11
N GLN A 184 -9.88 -16.05 -27.18
CA GLN A 184 -9.22 -16.48 -28.41
C GLN A 184 -8.68 -15.29 -29.20
N MET A 185 -9.43 -14.19 -29.19
CA MET A 185 -9.06 -12.96 -29.89
C MET A 185 -8.32 -11.96 -29.00
N ALA A 186 -8.17 -12.25 -27.70
CA ALA A 186 -7.64 -11.35 -26.67
C ALA A 186 -8.33 -9.97 -26.70
N THR A 187 -9.65 -9.97 -26.89
CA THR A 187 -10.46 -8.75 -26.96
C THR A 187 -11.46 -8.67 -25.82
N THR A 188 -11.79 -7.44 -25.45
CA THR A 188 -12.86 -7.11 -24.52
C THR A 188 -13.81 -6.17 -25.21
N THR A 189 -15.08 -6.57 -25.31
CA THR A 189 -16.15 -5.79 -25.92
C THR A 189 -17.05 -5.25 -24.81
N LEU A 190 -17.28 -3.94 -24.80
CA LEU A 190 -18.17 -3.25 -23.88
C LEU A 190 -19.50 -3.00 -24.58
N PHE A 191 -20.60 -3.26 -23.88
CA PHE A 191 -21.95 -3.13 -24.42
C PHE A 191 -22.80 -2.15 -23.61
N ASP A 192 -23.72 -1.48 -24.29
CA ASP A 192 -24.78 -0.71 -23.67
C ASP A 192 -25.90 -1.60 -23.12
N ASP A 193 -26.94 -0.98 -22.58
CA ASP A 193 -28.13 -1.63 -22.02
C ASP A 193 -29.05 -2.24 -23.09
N HIS A 194 -28.90 -1.84 -24.35
CA HIS A 194 -29.63 -2.37 -25.51
C HIS A 194 -28.87 -3.49 -26.24
N GLY A 195 -27.66 -3.84 -25.80
CA GLY A 195 -26.79 -4.83 -26.45
C GLY A 195 -26.02 -4.27 -27.65
N GLY A 196 -26.01 -2.96 -27.84
CA GLY A 196 -25.14 -2.27 -28.79
C GLY A 196 -23.68 -2.31 -28.31
N VAL A 197 -22.75 -2.44 -29.25
CA VAL A 197 -21.31 -2.43 -28.96
C VAL A 197 -20.85 -0.98 -28.75
N LEU A 198 -20.40 -0.65 -27.54
CA LEU A 198 -19.83 0.66 -27.21
C LEU A 198 -18.36 0.74 -27.61
N LEU A 199 -17.57 -0.26 -27.24
CA LEU A 199 -16.11 -0.23 -27.42
C LEU A 199 -15.56 -1.64 -27.55
N VAL A 200 -14.67 -1.86 -28.52
CA VAL A 200 -13.88 -3.08 -28.63
C VAL A 200 -12.43 -2.73 -28.33
N MET A 201 -11.88 -3.35 -27.29
CA MET A 201 -10.50 -3.19 -26.87
C MET A 201 -9.74 -4.49 -27.06
N SER A 202 -8.49 -4.40 -27.50
CA SER A 202 -7.54 -5.51 -27.47
C SER A 202 -6.30 -5.11 -26.66
N LYS A 203 -5.37 -6.05 -26.48
CA LYS A 203 -4.06 -5.77 -25.89
C LYS A 203 -2.97 -6.10 -26.90
N ASP A 204 -1.95 -5.25 -26.97
CA ASP A 204 -0.75 -5.55 -27.75
C ASP A 204 0.16 -6.56 -27.03
N ALA A 205 1.28 -6.92 -27.66
CA ALA A 205 2.27 -7.84 -27.07
C ALA A 205 2.88 -7.33 -25.74
N ALA A 206 2.78 -6.03 -25.46
CA ALA A 206 3.22 -5.39 -24.22
C ALA A 206 2.06 -5.16 -23.24
N SER A 207 0.91 -5.81 -23.44
CA SER A 207 -0.32 -5.67 -22.64
C SER A 207 -0.92 -4.26 -22.62
N ARG A 208 -0.58 -3.41 -23.60
CA ARG A 208 -1.14 -2.07 -23.71
C ARG A 208 -2.51 -2.13 -24.38
N PRO A 209 -3.50 -1.40 -23.87
CA PRO A 209 -4.82 -1.37 -24.49
C PRO A 209 -4.77 -0.71 -25.87
N LEU A 210 -5.36 -1.37 -26.86
CA LEU A 210 -5.59 -0.87 -28.21
C LEU A 210 -7.10 -0.79 -28.45
N VAL A 211 -7.60 0.37 -28.85
CA VAL A 211 -9.00 0.51 -29.25
C VAL A 211 -9.13 0.06 -30.70
N MET A 212 -9.92 -1.00 -30.92
CA MET A 212 -10.11 -1.62 -32.24
C MET A 212 -11.36 -1.08 -32.96
N GLY A 213 -12.32 -0.55 -32.21
CA GLY A 213 -13.52 0.09 -32.73
C GLY A 213 -14.38 0.68 -31.61
N ALA A 214 -15.15 1.71 -31.93
CA ALA A 214 -16.13 2.32 -31.04
C ALA A 214 -17.47 2.39 -31.79
N GLY A 215 -18.55 1.93 -31.17
CA GLY A 215 -19.90 2.18 -31.68
C GLY A 215 -20.32 3.59 -31.30
N LEU A 216 -20.77 4.36 -32.29
CA LEU A 216 -21.43 5.65 -32.11
C LEU A 216 -22.94 5.45 -32.03
#